data_AF-A0A5C5T4T4-F1
#
_entry.id   AF-A0A5C5T4T4-F1
#
_cell.length_a   1.000
_cell.length_b   1.000
_cell.length_c   1.000
_cell.angle_alpha   90.00
_cell.angle_beta   90.00
_cell.angle_gamma   90.00
#
_symmetry.space_group_name_H-M   'P 1'
#
loop_
_entity.id
_entity.type
_entity.pdbx_description
1 polymer ?
#
loop_
_entity_poly.entity_id
_entity_poly.type
_entity_poly.pdbx_seq_one_letter_code
_entity_poly.pdbx_strand_id
1 'polypeptide(L)'
;MHREKCQCCGYPTLKKRLYDEICMLCDWEDGSFSKYTPEKIDGGPNGDYSLKEARRNFEAHLTMYRKKPKSLNSTLLEKKRMLIKAYSSLSSEENNEEPESAKWERILKLEQSLLLEGWE
;
A
#
# COMPACT_ATOMS: atom_id res chain seq x y z
N MET A 1 7.39 -10.52 -11.67
CA MET A 1 7.53 -9.04 -11.65
C MET A 1 8.20 -8.66 -10.34
N HIS A 2 9.28 -7.87 -10.34
CA HIS A 2 9.95 -7.50 -9.08
C HIS A 2 9.37 -6.19 -8.53
N ARG A 3 8.80 -6.23 -7.33
CA ARG A 3 8.30 -5.07 -6.59
C ARG A 3 8.77 -5.09 -5.16
N GLU A 4 8.89 -3.90 -4.59
CA GLU A 4 9.36 -3.68 -3.24
C GLU A 4 8.19 -3.48 -2.29
N LYS A 5 8.31 -4.06 -1.08
CA LYS A 5 7.29 -3.93 -0.04
C LYS A 5 7.31 -2.53 0.54
N CYS A 6 6.15 -1.89 0.60
CA CYS A 6 5.98 -0.64 1.33
C CYS A 6 6.30 -0.86 2.81
N GLN A 7 7.05 0.06 3.41
CA GLN A 7 7.49 -0.04 4.79
C GLN A 7 6.33 0.10 5.80
N CYS A 8 5.26 0.78 5.38
CA CYS A 8 4.05 0.98 6.15
C CYS A 8 3.13 -0.25 6.04
N CYS A 9 2.54 -0.52 4.87
CA CYS A 9 1.54 -1.59 4.74
C CYS A 9 2.10 -3.00 4.53
N GLY A 10 3.38 -3.15 4.17
CA GLY A 10 4.03 -4.44 3.94
C GLY A 10 3.73 -5.12 2.60
N TYR A 11 2.84 -4.57 1.77
CA TYR A 11 2.50 -5.12 0.45
C TYR A 11 3.45 -4.62 -0.65
N PRO A 12 3.67 -5.41 -1.73
CA PRO A 12 4.62 -5.09 -2.80
C PRO A 12 4.04 -4.05 -3.78
N THR A 13 3.79 -2.85 -3.28
CA THR A 13 3.17 -1.76 -4.05
C THR A 13 4.18 -0.89 -4.79
N LEU A 14 5.45 -0.90 -4.38
CA LEU A 14 6.48 0.01 -4.91
C LEU A 14 7.20 -0.64 -6.08
N LYS A 15 7.43 0.09 -7.17
CA LYS A 15 8.23 -0.40 -8.30
C LYS A 15 9.71 -0.39 -7.94
N LYS A 16 10.18 0.60 -7.19
CA LYS A 16 11.56 0.69 -6.70
C LYS A 16 11.66 1.39 -5.34
N ARG A 17 12.58 0.95 -4.49
CA ARG A 17 12.87 1.61 -3.20
C ARG A 17 13.66 2.90 -3.37
N LEU A 18 13.41 3.88 -2.50
CA LEU A 18 14.10 5.18 -2.39
C LEU A 18 13.93 6.06 -3.64
N TYR A 19 12.74 6.00 -4.24
CA TYR A 19 12.37 6.77 -5.44
C TYR A 19 11.16 7.69 -5.18
N ASP A 20 10.90 8.03 -3.91
CA ASP A 20 9.80 8.91 -3.49
C ASP A 20 8.43 8.42 -3.97
N GLU A 21 8.27 7.10 -4.11
CA GLU A 21 7.03 6.48 -4.55
C GLU A 21 5.99 6.48 -3.43
N ILE A 22 4.78 6.97 -3.73
CA ILE A 22 3.65 6.93 -2.80
C ILE A 22 2.92 5.59 -2.93
N CYS A 23 2.77 4.90 -1.80
CA CYS A 23 2.05 3.64 -1.74
C CYS A 23 0.55 3.84 -2.00
N MET A 24 0.01 3.32 -3.09
CA MET A 24 -1.42 3.40 -3.42
C MET A 24 -2.38 2.75 -2.39
N LEU A 25 -1.87 1.87 -1.52
CA LEU A 25 -2.69 1.25 -0.48
C LEU A 25 -2.78 2.09 0.78
N CYS A 26 -1.68 2.69 1.22
CA CYS A 26 -1.60 3.34 2.53
C CYS A 26 -1.17 4.80 2.49
N ASP A 27 -0.88 5.36 1.32
CA ASP A 27 -0.52 6.76 1.09
C ASP A 27 0.85 7.17 1.68
N TRP A 28 1.61 6.22 2.24
CA TRP A 28 2.98 6.44 2.71
C TRP A 28 3.97 6.59 1.56
N GLU A 29 4.79 7.63 1.60
CA GLU A 29 5.88 7.86 0.63
C GLU A 29 7.15 7.11 1.04
N ASP A 30 7.70 6.34 0.10
CA ASP A 30 8.95 5.63 0.26
C ASP A 30 10.16 6.55 0.08
N GLY A 31 10.93 6.76 1.14
CA GLY A 31 12.04 7.72 1.15
C GLY A 31 12.50 8.11 2.55
N SER A 32 11.74 7.73 3.58
CA SER A 32 12.08 8.02 4.98
C SER A 32 13.16 7.08 5.53
N PHE A 33 14.10 7.63 6.32
CA PHE A 33 15.06 6.88 7.16
C PHE A 33 14.36 6.00 8.23
N SER A 34 13.04 6.12 8.32
CA SER A 34 12.10 5.46 9.22
C SER A 34 12.23 3.94 9.35
N LYS A 35 12.80 3.20 8.40
CA LYS A 35 13.03 1.74 8.56
C LYS A 35 13.81 1.42 9.84
N TYR A 36 14.83 2.21 10.16
CA TYR A 36 15.72 1.97 11.30
C TYR A 36 15.22 2.62 12.59
N THR A 37 14.38 3.65 12.46
CA THR A 37 13.81 4.39 13.59
C THR A 37 12.32 4.62 13.38
N PRO A 38 11.49 3.57 13.45
CA PRO A 38 10.08 3.65 13.07
C PRO A 38 9.23 4.54 13.97
N GLU A 39 9.75 4.91 15.15
CA GLU A 39 9.11 5.82 16.11
C GLU A 39 9.39 7.29 15.81
N LYS A 40 10.46 7.59 15.07
CA LYS A 40 10.85 8.96 14.78
C LYS A 40 9.93 9.52 13.69
N ILE A 41 9.59 10.78 13.86
CA ILE A 41 8.93 11.58 12.83
C ILE A 41 10.04 12.18 11.97
N ASP A 42 10.11 11.74 10.73
CA ASP A 42 11.11 12.23 9.77
C ASP A 42 10.64 13.53 9.07
N GLY A 43 9.36 13.88 9.19
CA GLY A 43 8.78 15.03 8.51
C GLY A 43 8.52 14.77 7.03
N GLY A 44 8.62 15.84 6.22
CA GLY A 44 8.51 15.75 4.77
C GLY A 44 7.11 15.36 4.29
N PRO A 45 7.00 14.61 3.19
CA PRO A 45 5.71 14.23 2.60
C PRO A 45 4.85 13.33 3.48
N ASN A 46 5.48 12.60 4.41
CA ASN A 46 4.79 11.80 5.42
C ASN A 46 4.32 12.62 6.63
N GLY A 47 4.60 13.94 6.66
CA GLY A 47 4.08 14.86 7.67
C GLY A 47 4.55 14.59 9.09
N ASP A 48 3.64 14.70 10.06
CA ASP A 48 3.90 14.49 11.49
C ASP A 48 3.71 13.02 11.92
N TYR A 49 3.70 12.09 10.97
CA TYR A 49 3.49 10.66 11.23
C TYR A 49 4.81 9.93 11.35
N SER A 50 4.96 9.12 12.40
CA SER A 50 6.00 8.09 12.45
C SER A 50 5.57 6.85 11.66
N LEU A 51 6.53 6.05 11.22
CA LEU A 51 6.22 4.80 10.50
C LEU A 51 5.41 3.82 11.36
N LYS A 52 5.67 3.76 12.67
CA LYS A 52 4.89 2.91 13.58
C LYS A 52 3.46 3.41 13.73
N GLU A 53 3.26 4.72 13.79
CA GLU A 53 1.92 5.29 13.81
C GLU A 53 1.18 4.97 12.51
N ALA A 54 1.81 5.19 11.37
CA ALA A 54 1.24 4.89 10.06
C ALA A 54 0.85 3.41 9.89
N ARG A 55 1.64 2.47 10.43
CA ARG A 55 1.30 1.04 10.45
C ARG A 55 -0.02 0.76 11.19
N ARG A 56 -0.16 1.32 12.40
CA ARG A 56 -1.39 1.18 13.21
C ARG A 56 -2.59 1.82 12.51
N ASN A 57 -2.38 2.98 11.91
CA ASN A 57 -3.41 3.68 11.15
C ASN A 57 -3.84 2.87 9.93
N PHE A 58 -2.90 2.22 9.23
CA PHE A 58 -3.22 1.37 8.08
C PHE A 58 -4.09 0.18 8.49
N GLU A 59 -3.78 -0.49 9.60
CA GLU A 59 -4.61 -1.57 10.14
C GLU A 59 -6.03 -1.09 10.45
N ALA A 60 -6.18 0.13 10.97
CA ALA A 60 -7.49 0.68 11.35
C ALA A 60 -8.28 1.27 10.17
N HIS A 61 -7.61 1.85 9.17
CA HIS A 61 -8.22 2.78 8.22
C HIS A 61 -7.86 2.52 6.75
N LEU A 62 -6.97 1.57 6.45
CA LEU A 62 -6.40 1.35 5.10
C LEU A 62 -5.78 2.63 4.51
N THR A 63 -5.14 3.40 5.38
CA THR A 63 -4.37 4.62 5.06
C THR A 63 -3.40 4.90 6.21
N MET A 64 -2.33 5.67 5.98
CA MET A 64 -1.39 6.10 7.01
C MET A 64 -1.97 7.13 8.00
N TYR A 65 -3.11 7.75 7.68
CA TYR A 65 -3.65 8.86 8.46
C TYR A 65 -4.43 8.41 9.70
N ARG A 66 -4.40 9.22 10.79
CA ARG A 66 -5.11 8.99 12.06
C ARG A 66 -6.63 8.84 11.90
N LYS A 67 -7.18 9.33 10.80
CA LYS A 67 -8.60 9.25 10.47
C LYS A 67 -8.75 8.91 9.01
N LYS A 68 -9.75 8.08 8.71
CA LYS A 68 -10.15 7.77 7.33
C LYS A 68 -10.49 9.07 6.56
N PRO A 69 -9.82 9.37 5.44
CA PRO A 69 -10.16 10.51 4.59
C PRO A 69 -11.59 10.41 4.09
N LYS A 70 -12.26 11.55 3.89
CA LYS A 70 -13.62 11.58 3.31
C LYS A 70 -13.64 11.04 1.88
N SER A 71 -12.54 11.20 1.13
CA SER A 71 -12.35 10.64 -0.21
C SER A 71 -12.32 9.10 -0.21
N LEU A 72 -11.98 8.47 0.92
CA LEU A 72 -12.01 7.01 1.06
C LEU A 72 -13.44 6.52 1.36
N ASN A 73 -14.25 6.54 0.30
CA ASN A 73 -15.62 6.03 0.27
C ASN A 73 -15.66 4.48 0.30
N SER A 74 -16.86 3.90 0.35
CA SER A 74 -17.06 2.45 0.41
C SER A 74 -16.51 1.72 -0.82
N THR A 75 -16.70 2.28 -2.02
CA THR A 75 -16.20 1.71 -3.28
C THR A 75 -14.68 1.62 -3.28
N LEU A 76 -14.00 2.70 -2.92
CA LEU A 76 -12.54 2.75 -2.86
C LEU A 76 -11.99 1.82 -1.77
N LEU A 77 -12.69 1.72 -0.63
CA LEU A 77 -12.34 0.81 0.45
C LEU A 77 -12.42 -0.66 -0.02
N GLU A 78 -13.47 -1.03 -0.76
CA GLU A 78 -13.63 -2.37 -1.28
C GLU A 78 -12.55 -2.71 -2.30
N LYS A 79 -12.23 -1.80 -3.22
CA LYS A 79 -11.13 -1.98 -4.18
C LYS A 79 -9.79 -2.16 -3.47
N LYS A 80 -9.49 -1.38 -2.42
CA LYS A 80 -8.28 -1.57 -1.60
C LYS A 80 -8.26 -2.96 -0.93
N ARG A 81 -9.40 -3.45 -0.41
CA ARG A 81 -9.51 -4.80 0.17
C ARG A 81 -9.28 -5.90 -0.87
N MET A 82 -9.84 -5.76 -2.06
CA MET A 82 -9.62 -6.70 -3.17
C MET A 82 -8.15 -6.75 -3.57
N LEU A 83 -7.48 -5.59 -3.66
CA LEU A 83 -6.06 -5.51 -3.97
C LEU A 83 -5.18 -6.13 -2.87
N ILE A 84 -5.50 -5.89 -1.59
CA ILE A 84 -4.82 -6.52 -0.45
C ILE A 84 -4.93 -8.05 -0.53
N LYS A 85 -6.12 -8.58 -0.83
CA LYS A 85 -6.32 -10.03 -1.00
C LYS A 85 -5.48 -10.57 -2.17
N ALA A 86 -5.41 -9.85 -3.27
CA ALA A 86 -4.61 -10.23 -4.44
C ALA A 86 -3.10 -10.22 -4.14
N TYR A 87 -2.60 -9.25 -3.38
CA TYR A 87 -1.19 -9.29 -2.95
C TYR A 87 -0.90 -10.41 -1.95
N SER A 88 -1.84 -10.71 -1.05
CA SER A 88 -1.67 -11.79 -0.07
C SER A 88 -1.56 -13.16 -0.74
N SER A 89 -2.22 -13.35 -1.89
CA SER A 89 -2.13 -14.59 -2.68
C SER A 89 -0.81 -14.77 -3.43
N LEU A 90 0.04 -13.74 -3.50
CA LEU A 90 1.42 -13.87 -3.99
C LEU A 90 2.32 -14.59 -2.98
N SER A 91 2.05 -14.45 -1.68
CA SER A 91 2.87 -15.06 -0.61
C SER A 91 2.36 -16.42 -0.12
N SER A 92 1.13 -16.81 -0.46
CA SER A 92 0.58 -18.10 -0.07
C SER A 92 1.05 -19.20 -1.01
N GLU A 93 1.74 -20.22 -0.47
CA GLU A 93 2.03 -21.49 -1.15
C GLU A 93 0.75 -22.32 -1.37
N GLU A 94 -0.36 -21.92 -0.76
CA GLU A 94 -1.67 -22.54 -0.90
C GLU A 94 -2.29 -22.13 -2.26
N ASN A 95 -2.36 -23.11 -3.16
CA ASN A 95 -2.91 -23.08 -4.52
C ASN A 95 -1.90 -22.69 -5.62
N ASN A 96 -1.05 -23.65 -5.95
CA ASN A 96 -0.21 -23.69 -7.16
C ASN A 96 -1.02 -23.86 -8.48
N GLU A 97 -2.34 -23.61 -8.48
CA GLU A 97 -3.18 -23.72 -9.68
C GLU A 97 -3.04 -22.51 -10.61
N GLU A 98 -2.79 -21.32 -10.05
CA GLU A 98 -2.69 -20.08 -10.83
C GLU A 98 -1.23 -19.61 -10.97
N PRO A 99 -0.71 -19.46 -12.21
CA PRO A 99 0.63 -18.92 -12.45
C PRO A 99 0.81 -17.52 -11.83
N GLU A 100 2.01 -17.23 -11.32
CA GLU A 100 2.33 -15.90 -10.75
C GLU A 100 2.04 -14.76 -11.74
N SER A 101 2.23 -14.98 -13.04
CA SER A 101 1.90 -14.01 -14.10
C SER A 101 0.43 -13.63 -14.14
N ALA A 102 -0.49 -14.59 -13.96
CA ALA A 102 -1.93 -14.34 -13.91
C ALA A 102 -2.33 -13.57 -12.64
N LYS A 103 -1.72 -13.93 -11.49
CA LYS A 103 -1.87 -13.16 -10.23
C LYS A 103 -1.47 -11.70 -10.43
N TRP A 104 -0.32 -11.45 -11.08
CA TRP A 104 0.15 -10.10 -11.37
C TRP A 104 -0.72 -9.36 -12.38
N GLU A 105 -1.27 -10.02 -13.40
CA GLU A 105 -2.20 -9.40 -14.33
C GLU A 105 -3.45 -8.88 -13.60
N ARG A 106 -4.00 -9.69 -12.69
CA ARG A 106 -5.13 -9.30 -11.84
C ARG A 106 -4.78 -8.12 -10.94
N ILE A 107 -3.61 -8.15 -10.31
CA ILE A 107 -3.11 -7.06 -9.46
C ILE A 107 -3.04 -5.76 -10.28
N LEU A 108 -2.39 -5.78 -11.44
CA LEU A 108 -2.24 -4.60 -12.29
C LEU A 108 -3.59 -3.99 -12.71
N LYS A 109 -4.59 -4.83 -13.02
CA LYS A 109 -5.95 -4.37 -13.32
C LYS A 109 -6.60 -3.66 -12.12
N LEU A 110 -6.44 -4.21 -10.92
CA LEU A 110 -6.95 -3.60 -9.68
C LEU A 110 -6.23 -2.28 -9.35
N GLU A 111 -4.91 -2.23 -9.52
CA GLU A 111 -4.12 -1.00 -9.36
C GLU A 111 -4.59 0.09 -10.33
N GLN A 112 -4.76 -0.25 -11.61
CA GLN A 112 -5.26 0.70 -12.62
C GLN A 112 -6.66 1.21 -12.27
N SER A 113 -7.55 0.32 -11.82
CA SER A 113 -8.90 0.69 -11.40
C SER A 113 -8.92 1.61 -10.18
N LEU A 114 -7.98 1.45 -9.24
CA LEU A 114 -7.82 2.36 -8.10
C LEU A 114 -7.31 3.73 -8.53
N LEU A 115 -6.35 3.78 -9.46
CA LEU A 115 -5.79 5.04 -9.96
C LEU A 115 -6.83 5.87 -10.70
N LEU A 116 -7.73 5.26 -11.48
CA LEU A 116 -8.75 5.98 -12.25
C LEU A 116 -9.81 6.66 -11.38
N GLU A 117 -10.14 6.09 -10.21
CA GLU A 117 -11.13 6.65 -9.27
C GLU A 117 -10.60 7.84 -8.46
N GLY A 118 -9.29 8.10 -8.51
CA GLY A 118 -8.68 9.25 -7.84
C GLY A 118 -8.78 10.57 -8.61
N TRP A 119 -9.36 10.56 -9.81
CA TRP A 119 -9.47 11.71 -10.72
C TRP A 119 -10.91 12.13 -11.05
N GLU A 120 -11.92 11.58 -10.35
CA GLU A 120 -13.33 11.99 -10.45
C GLU A 120 -13.76 12.93 -9.32
#